data_AF-A0A1F4W0L6-F1
#
_entry.id   AF-A0A1F4W0L6-F1
#
_cell.length_a   1.000
_cell.length_b   1.000
_cell.length_c   1.000
_cell.angle_alpha   90.00
_cell.angle_beta   90.00
_cell.angle_gamma   90.00
#
_symmetry.space_group_name_H-M   'P 1'
#
loop_
_entity.id
_entity.type
_entity.pdbx_description
1 polymer ?
#
loop_
_entity_poly.entity_id
_entity_poly.type
_entity_poly.pdbx_seq_one_letter_code
_entity_poly.pdbx_strand_id
1 'polypeptide(L)'
;MANTLSAKKAVRSSAKKESHNLFWKRRIKNSLKNIEQGLKDKEDIKVLTEKLVVAQKVLDKASKEKVLHINRANRLKSKYASKISALIKPIKK
;
A
#
# COMPACT_ATOMS: atom_id res chain seq x y z
N MET A 1 15.17 -29.97 6.37
CA MET A 1 14.34 -29.90 7.60
C MET A 1 15.08 -29.05 8.63
N ALA A 2 14.39 -28.34 9.53
CA ALA A 2 15.04 -27.58 10.58
C ALA A 2 15.59 -28.55 11.64
N ASN A 3 16.90 -28.84 11.56
CA ASN A 3 17.51 -29.92 12.34
C ASN A 3 17.90 -29.46 13.76
N THR A 4 18.26 -28.18 13.93
CA THR A 4 18.63 -27.61 15.25
C THR A 4 17.43 -26.92 15.94
N LEU A 5 17.48 -26.82 17.27
CA LEU A 5 16.44 -26.14 18.06
C LEU A 5 16.28 -24.66 17.67
N SER A 6 17.39 -23.98 17.37
CA SER A 6 17.40 -22.59 16.90
C SER A 6 16.73 -22.46 15.53
N ALA A 7 16.97 -23.39 14.60
CA ALA A 7 16.31 -23.41 13.30
C ALA A 7 14.80 -23.64 13.44
N LYS A 8 14.36 -24.57 14.30
CA LYS A 8 12.93 -24.81 14.57
C LYS A 8 12.25 -23.54 15.13
N LYS A 9 12.94 -22.78 15.99
CA LYS A 9 12.46 -21.48 16.49
C LYS A 9 12.37 -20.42 15.38
N ALA A 10 13.38 -20.36 14.50
CA ALA A 10 13.40 -19.43 13.38
C ALA A 10 12.21 -19.68 12.43
N VAL A 11 11.90 -20.94 12.11
CA VAL A 11 10.73 -21.31 11.28
C VAL A 11 9.43 -20.80 11.90
N ARG A 12 9.22 -21.02 13.20
CA ARG A 12 8.02 -20.53 13.92
C ARG A 12 7.91 -18.99 13.89
N SER A 13 9.02 -18.30 14.13
CA SER A 13 9.08 -16.83 14.07
C SER A 13 8.80 -16.31 12.66
N SER A 14 9.34 -16.98 11.64
CA SER A 14 9.11 -16.64 10.24
C SER A 14 7.64 -16.77 9.86
N ALA A 15 6.98 -17.88 10.21
CA ALA A 15 5.56 -18.09 9.93
C ALA A 15 4.66 -17.01 10.54
N LYS A 16 4.97 -16.57 11.78
CA LYS A 16 4.25 -15.47 12.44
C LYS A 16 4.46 -14.13 11.72
N LYS A 17 5.68 -13.84 11.25
CA LYS A 17 5.98 -12.62 10.49
C LYS A 17 5.33 -12.65 9.12
N GLU A 18 5.31 -13.81 8.48
CA GLU A 18 4.71 -14.02 7.17
C GLU A 18 3.21 -13.71 7.19
N SER A 19 2.46 -14.24 8.15
CA SER A 19 1.01 -13.98 8.25
C SER A 19 0.71 -12.49 8.45
N HIS A 20 1.47 -11.81 9.32
CA HIS A 20 1.36 -10.36 9.52
C HIS A 20 1.67 -9.57 8.24
N ASN A 21 2.78 -9.90 7.58
CA ASN A 21 3.20 -9.26 6.34
C ASN A 21 2.19 -9.49 5.21
N LEU A 22 1.60 -10.69 5.14
CA LEU A 22 0.60 -11.04 4.14
C LEU A 22 -0.67 -10.22 4.30
N PHE A 23 -1.14 -10.02 5.53
CA PHE A 23 -2.27 -9.14 5.84
C PHE A 23 -2.03 -7.71 5.31
N TRP A 24 -0.87 -7.12 5.65
CA TRP A 24 -0.53 -5.77 5.20
C TRP A 24 -0.35 -5.67 3.69
N LYS A 25 0.33 -6.64 3.06
CA LYS A 25 0.49 -6.70 1.60
C LYS A 25 -0.86 -6.73 0.88
N ARG A 26 -1.81 -7.55 1.38
CA ARG A 26 -3.18 -7.61 0.85
C ARG A 26 -3.91 -6.28 1.02
N ARG A 27 -3.83 -5.67 2.20
CA ARG A 27 -4.46 -4.37 2.50
C ARG A 27 -3.95 -3.25 1.59
N ILE A 28 -2.63 -3.19 1.38
CA ILE A 28 -2.00 -2.24 0.44
C ILE A 28 -2.50 -2.51 -0.98
N LYS A 29 -2.42 -3.76 -1.45
CA LYS A 29 -2.87 -4.14 -2.80
C LYS A 29 -4.33 -3.73 -3.05
N ASN A 30 -5.23 -4.01 -2.11
CA ASN A 30 -6.64 -3.67 -2.23
C ASN A 30 -6.86 -2.16 -2.24
N SER A 31 -6.19 -1.41 -1.36
CA SER A 31 -6.31 0.06 -1.32
C SER A 31 -5.85 0.70 -2.64
N LEU A 32 -4.74 0.21 -3.21
CA LEU A 32 -4.25 0.69 -4.51
C LEU A 32 -5.18 0.28 -5.66
N LYS A 33 -5.70 -0.95 -5.64
CA LYS A 33 -6.66 -1.44 -6.64
C LYS A 33 -7.93 -0.60 -6.65
N ASN A 34 -8.45 -0.22 -5.49
CA ASN A 34 -9.65 0.61 -5.37
C ASN A 34 -9.47 1.99 -6.02
N ILE A 35 -8.27 2.59 -5.89
CA ILE A 35 -7.93 3.83 -6.59
C ILE A 35 -7.83 3.58 -8.10
N GLU A 36 -7.14 2.53 -8.53
CA GLU A 36 -7.01 2.20 -9.96
C GLU A 36 -8.35 1.92 -10.64
N GLN A 37 -9.29 1.27 -9.94
CA GLN A 37 -10.64 1.06 -10.42
C GLN A 37 -11.40 2.39 -10.51
N GLY A 38 -11.39 3.21 -9.46
CA GLY A 38 -12.03 4.53 -9.51
C GLY A 38 -11.52 5.43 -10.64
N LEU A 39 -10.21 5.37 -10.95
CA LEU A 39 -9.65 6.07 -12.11
C LEU A 39 -10.14 5.50 -13.46
N LYS A 40 -10.38 4.19 -13.57
CA LYS A 40 -10.90 3.56 -14.79
C LYS A 40 -12.38 3.90 -14.99
N ASP A 41 -13.14 3.86 -13.91
CA ASP A 41 -14.59 4.10 -13.91
C ASP A 41 -14.93 5.59 -13.99
N LYS A 42 -13.91 6.47 -14.02
CA LYS A 42 -14.05 7.94 -14.07
C LYS A 42 -14.94 8.49 -12.97
N GLU A 43 -14.77 7.98 -11.75
CA GLU A 43 -15.48 8.49 -10.59
C GLU A 43 -15.13 9.95 -10.29
N ASP A 44 -16.01 10.61 -9.54
CA ASP A 44 -15.81 11.99 -9.10
C ASP A 44 -14.50 12.19 -8.35
N ILE A 45 -13.90 13.35 -8.57
CA ILE A 45 -12.63 13.76 -7.95
C ILE A 45 -12.72 13.67 -6.42
N LYS A 46 -13.86 14.04 -5.82
CA LYS A 46 -14.08 13.94 -4.37
C LYS A 46 -13.88 12.51 -3.86
N VAL A 47 -14.51 11.53 -4.54
CA VAL A 47 -14.39 10.11 -4.18
C VAL A 47 -12.96 9.62 -4.34
N LEU A 48 -12.26 10.03 -5.41
CA LEU A 48 -10.84 9.69 -5.61
C LEU A 48 -9.95 10.27 -4.51
N THR A 49 -10.21 11.50 -4.06
CA THR A 49 -9.44 12.12 -2.97
C THR A 49 -9.63 11.40 -1.64
N GLU A 50 -10.85 10.98 -1.31
CA GLU A 50 -11.14 10.19 -0.11
C GLU A 50 -10.43 8.84 -0.15
N LYS A 51 -10.50 8.13 -1.28
CA LYS A 51 -9.79 6.86 -1.49
C LYS A 51 -8.27 7.04 -1.35
N LEU A 52 -7.72 8.15 -1.82
CA LEU A 52 -6.30 8.49 -1.65
C LEU A 52 -5.94 8.70 -0.18
N VAL A 53 -6.75 9.40 0.61
CA VAL A 53 -6.50 9.59 2.06
C VAL A 53 -6.47 8.24 2.78
N VAL A 54 -7.40 7.35 2.45
CA VAL A 54 -7.42 5.99 3.01
C VAL A 54 -6.15 5.22 2.62
N ALA A 55 -5.74 5.28 1.35
CA ALA A 55 -4.52 4.59 0.90
C ALA A 55 -3.26 5.16 1.56
N GLN A 56 -3.15 6.48 1.72
CA GLN A 56 -2.04 7.12 2.45
C GLN A 56 -1.94 6.61 3.89
N LYS A 57 -3.07 6.59 4.61
CA LYS A 57 -3.13 6.05 5.98
C LYS A 57 -2.67 4.59 6.05
N VAL A 58 -3.03 3.77 5.07
CA VAL A 58 -2.61 2.36 5.00
C VAL A 58 -1.10 2.25 4.74
N LEU A 59 -0.56 3.04 3.80
CA LEU A 59 0.86 3.03 3.45
C LEU A 59 1.73 3.49 4.62
N ASP A 60 1.33 4.55 5.31
CA ASP A 60 2.09 5.10 6.44
C ASP A 60 2.08 4.14 7.63
N LYS A 61 0.94 3.50 7.93
CA LYS A 61 0.87 2.43 8.93
C LYS A 61 1.73 1.24 8.54
N ALA A 62 1.69 0.77 7.29
CA ALA A 62 2.52 -0.33 6.83
C ALA A 62 4.03 -0.01 6.90
N SER A 63 4.40 1.26 6.72
CA SER A 63 5.78 1.73 6.92
C SER A 63 6.18 1.70 8.39
N LYS A 64 5.29 2.13 9.29
CA LYS A 64 5.52 2.07 10.75
C LYS A 64 5.71 0.64 11.24
N GLU A 65 4.90 -0.29 10.73
CA GLU A 65 4.99 -1.73 11.03
C GLU A 65 6.17 -2.44 10.34
N LYS A 66 7.04 -1.69 9.64
CA LYS A 66 8.23 -2.21 8.93
C LYS A 66 7.93 -3.24 7.82
N VAL A 67 6.68 -3.30 7.35
CA VAL A 67 6.30 -4.16 6.21
C VAL A 67 6.77 -3.55 4.89
N LEU A 68 6.84 -2.22 4.83
CA LEU A 68 7.20 -1.46 3.65
C LEU A 68 8.25 -0.41 4.00
N HIS A 69 9.25 -0.21 3.15
CA HIS A 69 10.25 0.84 3.34
C HIS A 69 9.63 2.23 3.10
N ILE A 70 10.09 3.24 3.85
CA ILE A 70 9.56 4.61 3.79
C ILE A 70 9.60 5.20 2.37
N ASN A 71 10.70 4.98 1.64
CA ASN A 71 10.83 5.45 0.25
C ASN A 71 9.83 4.78 -0.69
N ARG A 72 9.48 3.51 -0.45
CA ARG A 72 8.45 2.84 -1.23
C ARG A 72 7.07 3.40 -0.91
N ALA A 73 6.79 3.73 0.35
CA ALA A 73 5.53 4.37 0.74
C ALA A 73 5.40 5.73 0.05
N ASN A 74 6.44 6.56 0.15
CA ASN A 74 6.49 7.89 -0.46
C ASN A 74 6.35 7.83 -1.98
N ARG A 75 7.03 6.90 -2.65
CA ARG A 75 6.88 6.69 -4.11
C ARG A 75 5.44 6.36 -4.50
N LEU A 76 4.78 5.49 -3.74
CA LEU A 76 3.38 5.12 -4.02
C LEU A 76 2.45 6.30 -3.76
N LYS A 77 2.60 7.02 -2.64
CA LYS A 77 1.81 8.24 -2.34
C LYS A 77 1.94 9.27 -3.47
N SER A 78 3.18 9.57 -3.87
CA SER A 78 3.47 10.52 -4.95
C SER A 78 2.84 10.07 -6.28
N LYS A 79 3.04 8.80 -6.67
CA LYS A 79 2.50 8.26 -7.93
C LYS A 79 0.99 8.44 -8.07
N TYR A 80 0.21 8.08 -7.05
CA TYR A 80 -1.25 8.19 -7.14
C TYR A 80 -1.75 9.63 -6.95
N ALA A 81 -1.08 10.43 -6.13
CA ALA A 81 -1.39 11.86 -6.02
C ALA A 81 -1.20 12.59 -7.37
N SER A 82 -0.08 12.33 -8.06
CA SER A 82 0.18 12.91 -9.38
C SER A 82 -0.87 12.49 -10.42
N LYS A 83 -1.30 11.22 -10.40
CA LYS A 83 -2.36 10.74 -11.31
C LYS A 83 -3.70 11.45 -11.09
N ILE A 84 -4.11 11.64 -9.83
CA ILE A 84 -5.36 12.34 -9.51
C ILE A 84 -5.23 13.83 -9.83
N SER A 85 -4.09 14.45 -9.50
CA SER A 85 -3.84 15.86 -9.83
C SER A 85 -3.84 16.12 -11.34
N ALA A 86 -3.40 15.17 -12.17
CA ALA A 86 -3.44 15.29 -13.62
C ALA A 86 -4.88 15.36 -14.18
N LEU A 87 -5.87 14.84 -13.46
CA LEU A 87 -7.30 14.98 -13.81
C LEU A 87 -7.85 16.37 -13.47
N ILE A 88 -7.28 17.02 -12.45
CA ILE A 88 -7.71 18.35 -11.97
C ILE A 88 -7.09 19.47 -12.79
N LYS A 89 -5.82 19.31 -13.18
CA LYS A 89 -5.09 20.36 -13.88
C LYS A 89 -5.63 20.47 -15.32
N PRO A 90 -6.19 21.61 -15.74
CA PRO A 90 -6.37 21.83 -17.17
C PRO A 90 -4.99 21.73 -17.81
N ILE A 91 -4.91 21.01 -18.92
CA ILE A 91 -3.71 20.90 -19.75
C ILE A 91 -3.20 22.33 -19.94
N LYS A 92 -2.09 22.69 -19.29
CA LYS A 92 -1.45 23.98 -19.54
C LYS A 92 -1.05 23.96 -21.01
N LYS A 93 -1.74 24.77 -21.81
CA LYS A 93 -1.23 25.23 -23.11
C LYS A 93 0.11 25.94 -22.90
#